data_AF-A0A967FKF5-F1
#
_entry.id   AF-A0A967FKF5-F1
#
_cell.length_a   1.000
_cell.length_b   1.000
_cell.length_c   1.000
_cell.angle_alpha   90.00
_cell.angle_beta   90.00
_cell.angle_gamma   90.00
#
_symmetry.space_group_name_H-M   'P 1'
#
loop_
_entity.id
_entity.type
_entity.pdbx_description
1 polymer ?
#
loop_
_entity_poly.entity_id
_entity_poly.type
_entity_poly.pdbx_seq_one_letter_code
_entity_poly.pdbx_strand_id
1 'polypeptide(L)'
;MGLFTAGSVSMMMDMTLAGQAGLFAGAWTLATAAAKFPASIGGGVIQHLVFEVTQSHPLAYGAVFAIESLGFVITIYLLSQVTVERFKQEVKLETILAAVD
;
A
#
# COMPACT_ATOMS: atom_id res chain seq x y z
N MET A 1 -12.91 -10.36 6.16
CA MET A 1 -11.43 -10.42 6.04
C MET A 1 -10.94 -11.51 5.09
N GLY A 2 -11.46 -12.75 5.12
CA GLY A 2 -10.96 -13.84 4.25
C GLY A 2 -11.10 -13.60 2.73
N LEU A 3 -12.29 -13.25 2.25
CA LEU A 3 -12.56 -13.11 0.81
C LEU A 3 -11.88 -11.91 0.16
N PHE A 4 -11.77 -10.79 0.87
CA PHE A 4 -11.12 -9.58 0.33
C PHE A 4 -9.60 -9.76 0.23
N THR A 5 -8.98 -10.41 1.22
CA THR A 5 -7.53 -10.66 1.24
C THR A 5 -7.15 -11.79 0.27
N ALA A 6 -7.91 -12.88 0.27
CA ALA A 6 -7.70 -13.97 -0.68
C ALA A 6 -7.99 -13.55 -2.12
N GLY A 7 -9.05 -12.75 -2.34
CA GLY A 7 -9.43 -12.23 -3.65
C GLY A 7 -8.41 -11.27 -4.24
N SER A 8 -7.83 -10.37 -3.44
CA SER A 8 -6.77 -9.46 -3.91
C SER A 8 -5.44 -10.17 -4.16
N VAL A 9 -5.09 -11.18 -3.35
CA VAL A 9 -3.91 -12.04 -3.62
C VAL A 9 -4.12 -12.89 -4.88
N SER A 10 -5.31 -13.46 -5.07
CA SER A 10 -5.68 -14.22 -6.28
C SER A 10 -5.65 -13.34 -7.52
N MET A 11 -6.15 -12.10 -7.43
CA MET A 11 -6.12 -11.14 -8.54
C MET A 11 -4.69 -10.69 -8.87
N MET A 12 -3.81 -10.54 -7.87
CA MET A 12 -2.37 -10.31 -8.10
C MET A 12 -1.69 -11.51 -8.77
N MET A 13 -2.04 -12.75 -8.37
CA MET A 13 -1.51 -13.96 -9.00
C MET A 13 -1.96 -14.10 -10.45
N ASP A 14 -3.24 -13.80 -10.73
CA ASP A 14 -3.81 -13.83 -12.08
C ASP A 14 -3.26 -12.70 -12.97
N MET A 15 -2.90 -11.54 -12.41
CA MET A 15 -2.30 -10.42 -13.16
C MET A 15 -0.78 -10.56 -13.40
N THR A 16 -0.11 -11.52 -12.76
CA THR A 16 1.30 -11.84 -13.04
C THR A 16 1.40 -12.93 -14.10
N LEU A 17 1.73 -12.53 -15.35
CA LEU A 17 2.17 -13.45 -16.40
C LEU A 17 3.18 -14.48 -15.83
N ALA A 18 2.96 -15.75 -16.16
CA ALA A 18 3.70 -16.89 -15.63
C ALA A 18 5.23 -16.66 -15.67
N GLY A 19 5.84 -16.49 -14.49
CA GLY A 19 7.30 -16.37 -14.34
C GLY A 19 7.79 -15.41 -13.24
N GLN A 20 7.06 -14.35 -12.90
CA GLN A 20 7.51 -13.32 -11.92
C GLN A 20 6.62 -13.16 -10.68
N ALA A 21 5.54 -13.93 -10.57
CA ALA A 21 4.59 -13.86 -9.44
C ALA A 21 5.26 -13.97 -8.05
N GLY A 22 6.28 -14.82 -7.93
CA GLY A 22 7.03 -14.98 -6.68
C GLY A 22 7.83 -13.74 -6.27
N LEU A 23 8.36 -12.97 -7.23
CA LEU A 23 9.14 -11.76 -6.96
C LEU A 23 8.23 -10.62 -6.47
N PHE A 24 7.08 -10.43 -7.12
CA PHE A 24 6.11 -9.42 -6.70
C PHE A 24 5.44 -9.75 -5.36
N ALA A 25 5.09 -11.02 -5.12
CA ALA A 25 4.59 -11.48 -3.83
C ALA A 25 5.64 -11.33 -2.71
N GLY A 26 6.90 -11.63 -3.01
CA GLY A 26 8.03 -11.37 -2.11
C GLY A 26 8.19 -9.88 -1.79
N ALA A 27 8.16 -9.02 -2.79
CA ALA A 27 8.23 -7.56 -2.60
C ALA A 27 7.06 -7.01 -1.77
N TRP A 28 5.83 -7.50 -2.01
CA TRP A 28 4.65 -7.13 -1.23
C TRP A 28 4.77 -7.51 0.26
N THR A 29 5.20 -8.74 0.53
CA THR A 29 5.38 -9.21 1.92
C THR A 29 6.49 -8.45 2.64
N LEU A 30 7.61 -8.17 1.96
CA LEU A 30 8.69 -7.34 2.49
C LEU A 30 8.22 -5.90 2.76
N ALA A 31 7.51 -5.28 1.82
CA ALA A 31 6.98 -3.93 1.98
C ALA A 31 5.99 -3.83 3.14
N THR A 32 5.07 -4.79 3.26
CA THR A 32 4.10 -4.80 4.37
C THR A 32 4.74 -5.13 5.72
N ALA A 33 5.75 -6.00 5.78
CA ALA A 33 6.52 -6.26 7.00
C ALA A 33 7.30 -5.02 7.45
N ALA A 34 7.96 -4.34 6.50
CA ALA A 34 8.70 -3.10 6.73
C ALA A 34 7.78 -1.95 7.18
N ALA A 35 6.53 -1.90 6.70
CA ALA A 35 5.55 -0.89 7.12
C ALA A 35 4.93 -1.20 8.50
N LYS A 36 4.63 -2.47 8.80
CA LYS A 36 3.96 -2.86 10.06
C LYS A 36 4.83 -2.68 11.29
N PHE A 37 6.13 -2.99 11.19
CA PHE A 37 7.05 -2.90 12.32
C PHE A 37 7.11 -1.49 12.95
N PRO A 38 7.36 -0.41 12.18
CA PRO A 38 7.33 0.95 12.72
C PRO A 38 5.92 1.42 13.06
N ALA A 39 4.87 0.96 12.36
CA ALA A 39 3.49 1.34 12.68
C ALA A 39 3.05 0.84 14.06
N SER A 40 3.39 -0.42 14.41
CA SER A 40 3.05 -0.97 15.73
C SER A 40 3.78 -0.28 16.88
N ILE A 41 5.06 0.11 16.68
CA ILE A 41 5.83 0.82 17.70
C ILE A 41 5.40 2.29 17.77
N GLY A 42 5.28 2.95 16.61
CA GLY A 42 4.90 4.35 16.48
C GLY A 42 3.52 4.65 17.03
N GLY A 43 2.53 3.78 16.77
CA GLY A 43 1.18 3.93 17.31
C GLY A 43 1.15 3.95 18.84
N GLY A 44 1.94 3.09 19.49
CA GLY A 44 2.08 3.07 20.96
C GLY A 44 2.78 4.31 21.50
N VAL A 45 3.85 4.76 20.84
CA VAL A 45 4.60 5.97 21.25
C VAL A 45 3.74 7.23 21.10
N ILE A 46 3.05 7.39 19.97
CA ILE A 46 2.15 8.51 19.70
C ILE A 46 1.01 8.53 20.72
N GLN A 47 0.38 7.38 20.96
CA GLN A 47 -0.71 7.27 21.92
C GLN A 47 -0.23 7.62 23.34
N HIS A 48 0.97 7.19 23.72
CA HIS A 48 1.55 7.50 25.02
C HIS A 48 1.83 9.01 25.18
N LEU A 49 2.47 9.65 24.20
CA LEU A 49 2.77 11.09 24.23
C LEU A 49 1.49 11.94 24.29
N VAL A 50 0.46 11.59 23.52
CA VAL A 50 -0.82 12.31 23.53
C VAL A 50 -1.57 12.06 24.85
N PHE A 51 -1.46 10.86 25.40
CA PHE A 51 -2.06 10.54 26.70
C PHE A 51 -1.40 11.33 27.84
N GLU A 52 -0.08 11.47 27.87
CA GLU A 52 0.61 12.24 28.90
C GLU A 52 0.16 13.71 28.94
N VAL A 53 -0.07 14.31 27.77
CA VAL A 53 -0.50 15.71 27.66
C VAL A 53 -2.00 15.88 27.95
N THR A 54 -2.83 14.93 27.51
CA THR A 54 -4.30 15.10 27.51
C THR A 54 -4.98 14.43 28.70
N GLN A 55 -4.31 13.47 29.36
CA GLN A 55 -4.82 12.63 30.46
C GLN A 55 -6.18 11.94 30.15
N SER A 56 -6.51 11.82 28.86
CA SER A 56 -7.80 11.36 28.37
C SER A 56 -7.59 10.30 27.30
N HIS A 57 -7.98 9.05 27.61
CA HIS A 57 -7.85 7.91 26.72
C HIS A 57 -8.56 8.12 25.37
N PRO A 58 -9.80 8.67 25.29
CA PRO A 58 -10.48 8.90 24.03
C PRO A 58 -9.71 9.82 23.07
N LEU A 59 -9.10 10.89 23.58
CA LEU A 59 -8.35 11.85 22.76
C LEU A 59 -7.01 11.27 22.27
N ALA A 60 -6.36 10.44 23.09
CA ALA A 60 -5.15 9.74 22.71
C ALA A 60 -5.39 8.76 21.53
N TYR A 61 -6.48 7.99 21.56
CA TYR A 61 -6.86 7.14 20.43
C TYR A 61 -7.31 7.95 19.21
N GLY A 62 -8.03 9.06 19.42
CA GLY A 62 -8.43 9.95 18.34
C GLY A 62 -7.24 10.50 17.55
N ALA A 63 -6.14 10.85 18.23
CA ALA A 63 -4.92 11.31 17.59
C ALA A 63 -4.24 10.23 16.72
N VAL A 64 -4.23 8.97 17.18
CA VAL A 64 -3.72 7.85 16.38
C VAL A 64 -4.55 7.69 15.11
N PHE A 65 -5.89 7.70 15.21
CA PHE A 65 -6.76 7.61 14.05
C PHE A 65 -6.60 8.79 13.08
N ALA A 66 -6.34 10.00 13.58
CA ALA A 66 -6.08 11.16 12.72
C ALA A 66 -4.81 10.96 11.88
N ILE A 67 -3.74 10.43 12.49
CA ILE A 67 -2.48 10.14 11.80
C ILE A 67 -2.66 9.02 10.76
N GLU A 68 -3.38 7.95 11.09
CA GLU A 68 -3.73 6.88 10.15
C GLU A 68 -4.53 7.42 8.95
N SER A 69 -5.47 8.33 9.20
CA SER A 69 -6.26 8.97 8.15
C SER A 69 -5.39 9.79 7.19
N LEU A 70 -4.35 10.46 7.67
CA LEU A 70 -3.39 11.15 6.80
C LEU A 70 -2.63 10.16 5.91
N GLY A 71 -2.27 8.98 6.44
CA GLY A 71 -1.67 7.89 5.65
C GLY A 71 -2.55 7.44 4.48
N PHE A 72 -3.87 7.37 4.68
CA PHE A 72 -4.82 7.09 3.60
C PHE A 72 -4.84 8.19 2.54
N VAL A 73 -4.84 9.46 2.95
CA VAL A 73 -4.80 10.59 2.01
C VAL A 73 -3.51 10.55 1.17
N ILE A 74 -2.36 10.30 1.80
CA ILE A 74 -1.07 10.13 1.11
C ILE A 74 -1.13 8.97 0.12
N THR A 75 -1.74 7.85 0.50
CA THR A 75 -1.91 6.69 -0.38
C THR A 75 -2.75 7.03 -1.61
N ILE A 76 -3.88 7.73 -1.42
CA ILE A 76 -4.74 8.19 -2.52
C ILE A 76 -3.96 9.13 -3.45
N TYR A 77 -3.19 10.05 -2.89
CA TYR A 77 -2.36 10.97 -3.66
C TYR A 77 -1.30 10.22 -4.48
N LEU A 78 -0.56 9.30 -3.87
CA LEU A 78 0.43 8.47 -4.58
C LEU A 78 -0.23 7.65 -5.70
N LEU A 79 -1.39 7.07 -5.45
CA LEU A 79 -2.13 6.29 -6.44
C LEU A 79 -2.62 7.17 -7.60
N SER A 80 -3.00 8.42 -7.34
CA SER A 80 -3.41 9.37 -8.38
C SER A 80 -2.26 9.76 -9.32
N GLN A 81 -1.01 9.68 -8.85
CA GLN A 81 0.19 9.98 -9.64
C GLN A 81 0.65 8.79 -10.50
N VAL A 82 0.19 7.57 -10.19
CA VAL A 82 0.43 6.38 -11.01
C VAL A 82 -0.40 6.51 -12.30
N THR A 83 0.20 7.18 -13.26
CA THR A 83 -0.44 7.57 -14.52
C THR A 83 -0.62 6.34 -15.41
N VAL A 84 -1.84 5.80 -15.43
CA VAL A 84 -2.26 4.72 -16.33
C VAL A 84 -1.99 5.09 -17.81
N GLU A 85 -2.03 6.38 -18.15
CA GLU A 85 -1.68 6.91 -19.48
C GLU A 85 -0.24 6.58 -19.93
N ARG A 86 0.76 6.61 -19.03
CA ARG A 86 2.15 6.27 -19.40
C ARG A 86 2.32 4.78 -19.63
N PHE A 87 1.68 3.97 -18.80
CA PHE A 87 1.67 2.51 -18.96
C PHE A 87 1.00 2.09 -20.27
N LYS A 88 -0.09 2.76 -20.67
CA LYS A 88 -0.74 2.54 -21.97
C LYS A 88 0.13 2.95 -23.17
N GLN A 89 0.95 3.99 -23.02
CA GLN A 89 1.86 4.44 -24.09
C GLN A 89 3.04 3.48 -24.29
N GLU A 90 3.63 2.97 -23.21
CA GLU A 90 4.75 2.03 -23.26
C GLU A 90 4.33 0.68 -23.88
N VAL A 91 3.21 0.10 -23.45
CA VAL A 91 2.68 -1.17 -23.99
C VAL A 91 2.31 -1.05 -25.48
N LYS A 92 1.77 0.11 -25.88
CA LYS A 92 1.40 0.35 -27.28
C LYS A 92 2.64 0.48 -28.19
N LEU A 93 3.75 1.02 -27.68
CA LEU A 93 5.00 1.16 -28.41
C LEU A 93 5.68 -0.19 -28.66
N GLU A 94 5.73 -1.07 -27.65
CA GLU A 94 6.28 -2.42 -27.81
C GLU A 94 5.46 -3.27 -28.80
N THR A 95 4.13 -3.16 -28.76
CA THR A 95 3.25 -3.91 -29.68
C THR A 95 3.42 -3.45 -31.13
N ILE A 96 3.67 -2.15 -31.36
CA ILE A 96 3.90 -1.61 -32.71
C ILE A 96 5.28 -2.00 -33.22
N LEU A 97 6.32 -2.00 -32.37
CA LEU A 97 7.67 -2.44 -32.77
C LEU A 97 7.70 -3.94 -33.09
N ALA A 98 7.03 -4.78 -32.31
CA ALA A 98 6.95 -6.22 -32.55
C ALA A 98 6.08 -6.61 -33.77
N ALA A 99 5.29 -5.68 -34.33
CA ALA A 99 4.51 -5.89 -35.54
C ALA A 99 5.20 -5.35 -36.81
N VAL A 100 6.34 -4.68 -36.65
CA VAL A 100 7.15 -4.13 -37.74
C VAL A 100 8.35 -5.03 -38.09
N ASP A 101 8.72 -5.96 -37.20
CA ASP A 101 9.62 -7.10 -37.46
C ASP A 101 8.87 -8.35 -37.95
#